data_AF-A0AAP7IBG4-F1
#
_entry.id   AF-A0AAP7IBG4-F1
#
_cell.length_a   1.000
_cell.length_b   1.000
_cell.length_c   1.000
_cell.angle_alpha   90.00
_cell.angle_beta   90.00
_cell.angle_gamma   90.00
#
_symmetry.space_group_name_H-M   'P 1'
#
loop_
_entity.id
_entity.type
_entity.pdbx_description
1 polymer ?
#
loop_
_entity_poly.entity_id
_entity_poly.type
_entity_poly.pdbx_seq_one_letter_code
_entity_poly.pdbx_strand_id
1 'polypeptide(L)'
;MDTDNQEQDFKQAFDEKFKDLDKQASDLLEHYKKHNDQARKETIEYKKAITDRLDKNDTIVENLNKSLDIMTKGVLSLFFVVAIIALVSLVTGPISNFFGISQGYDFINHEIATKESIWRYLWGVLYVLPYVIFGFLIHGVLKAFNAIRWK
;
A
#
# COMPACT_ATOMS: atom_id res chain seq x y z
N MET A 1 -12.91 10.02 93.60
CA MET A 1 -12.09 9.64 92.44
C MET A 1 -13.02 9.64 91.24
N ASP A 2 -12.63 10.39 90.22
CA ASP A 2 -13.47 11.02 89.20
C ASP A 2 -13.69 10.07 88.00
N THR A 3 -14.42 8.97 88.23
CA THR A 3 -14.61 7.89 87.24
C THR A 3 -15.66 8.20 86.17
N ASP A 4 -16.65 9.05 86.48
CA ASP A 4 -17.70 9.45 85.52
C ASP A 4 -17.13 10.29 84.36
N ASN A 5 -16.16 11.16 84.66
CA ASN A 5 -15.52 12.03 83.67
C ASN A 5 -14.72 11.21 82.63
N GLN A 6 -14.06 10.13 83.07
CA GLN A 6 -13.26 9.28 82.18
C GLN A 6 -14.11 8.41 81.24
N GLU A 7 -15.25 7.88 81.70
CA GLU A 7 -16.13 7.07 80.85
C GLU A 7 -16.83 7.95 79.81
N GLN A 8 -17.18 9.18 80.18
CA GLN A 8 -17.81 10.15 79.29
C GLN A 8 -16.83 10.69 78.23
N ASP A 9 -15.60 11.04 78.63
CA ASP A 9 -14.52 11.40 77.71
C ASP A 9 -14.20 10.26 76.73
N PHE A 10 -14.24 9.01 77.20
CA PHE A 10 -13.98 7.85 76.34
C PHE A 10 -15.08 7.66 75.30
N LYS A 11 -16.36 7.76 75.70
CA LYS A 11 -17.49 7.69 74.75
C LYS A 11 -17.43 8.81 73.73
N GLN A 12 -17.09 10.03 74.16
CA GLN A 12 -16.98 11.18 73.27
C GLN A 12 -15.82 11.01 72.28
N ALA A 13 -14.63 10.60 72.73
CA ALA A 13 -13.49 10.33 71.87
C ALA A 13 -13.76 9.18 70.88
N PHE A 14 -14.52 8.18 71.28
CA PHE A 14 -14.88 7.05 70.43
C PHE A 14 -15.88 7.44 69.34
N ASP A 15 -16.90 8.23 69.67
CA ASP A 15 -17.90 8.74 68.72
C ASP A 15 -17.28 9.72 67.71
N GLU A 16 -16.35 10.55 68.18
CA GLU A 16 -15.58 11.47 67.35
C GLU A 16 -14.65 10.72 66.39
N LYS A 17 -13.96 9.67 66.85
CA LYS A 17 -13.21 8.76 65.98
C LYS A 17 -14.10 8.08 64.95
N PHE A 18 -15.30 7.63 65.32
CA PHE A 18 -16.21 6.96 64.40
C PHE A 18 -16.69 7.89 63.29
N LYS A 19 -17.06 9.14 63.65
CA LYS A 19 -17.42 10.18 62.68
C LYS A 19 -16.27 10.52 61.74
N ASP A 20 -15.05 10.62 62.27
CA ASP A 20 -13.87 10.90 61.46
C ASP A 20 -13.59 9.75 60.47
N LEU A 21 -13.74 8.50 60.92
CA LEU A 21 -13.58 7.30 60.08
C LEU A 21 -14.63 7.21 58.97
N ASP A 22 -15.88 7.53 59.29
CA ASP A 22 -16.99 7.52 58.31
C ASP A 22 -16.80 8.62 57.24
N LYS A 23 -16.29 9.78 57.67
CA LYS A 23 -15.94 10.89 56.79
C LYS A 23 -14.77 10.55 55.87
N GLN A 24 -13.68 9.99 56.42
CA GLN A 24 -12.53 9.52 55.63
C GLN A 24 -12.93 8.42 54.64
N ALA A 25 -13.79 7.47 55.04
CA ALA A 25 -14.28 6.42 54.17
C ALA A 25 -15.12 6.98 53.01
N SER A 26 -15.99 7.95 53.30
CA SER A 26 -16.83 8.62 52.30
C SER A 26 -15.99 9.41 51.29
N ASP A 27 -15.03 10.20 51.77
CA ASP A 27 -14.11 10.97 50.91
C ASP A 27 -13.28 10.04 50.01
N LEU A 28 -12.80 8.90 50.56
CA LEU A 28 -12.05 7.91 49.79
C LEU A 28 -12.93 7.30 48.69
N LEU A 29 -14.17 6.92 49.02
CA LEU A 29 -15.13 6.36 48.06
C LEU A 29 -15.45 7.35 46.93
N GLU A 30 -15.66 8.62 47.26
CA GLU A 30 -15.92 9.67 46.28
C GLU A 30 -14.70 9.91 45.39
N HIS A 31 -13.50 9.94 45.97
CA HIS A 31 -12.25 10.06 45.23
C HIS A 31 -12.07 8.89 44.25
N TYR A 32 -12.26 7.65 44.71
CA TYR A 32 -12.19 6.45 43.85
C TYR A 32 -13.22 6.48 42.73
N LYS A 33 -14.47 6.84 43.03
CA LYS A 33 -15.54 6.92 42.04
C LYS A 33 -15.21 7.95 40.96
N LYS A 34 -14.76 9.14 41.37
CA LYS A 34 -14.34 10.21 40.47
C LYS A 34 -13.15 9.79 39.60
N HIS A 35 -12.14 9.17 40.20
CA HIS A 35 -10.96 8.68 39.46
C HIS A 35 -11.32 7.59 38.46
N ASN A 36 -12.23 6.68 38.82
CA ASN A 36 -12.69 5.60 37.95
C ASN A 36 -13.54 6.14 36.79
N ASP A 37 -14.43 7.10 37.05
CA ASP A 37 -15.23 7.76 36.00
C ASP A 37 -14.35 8.57 35.05
N GLN A 38 -13.33 9.25 35.57
CA GLN A 38 -12.35 9.96 34.76
C GLN A 38 -11.52 8.99 33.90
N ALA A 39 -10.97 7.93 34.50
CA ALA A 39 -10.20 6.92 33.78
C ALA A 39 -11.03 6.26 32.66
N ARG A 40 -12.32 6.02 32.91
CA ARG A 40 -13.24 5.47 31.90
C ARG A 40 -13.47 6.45 30.75
N LYS A 41 -13.66 7.75 31.04
CA LYS A 41 -13.81 8.78 30.00
C LYS A 41 -12.55 8.91 29.15
N GLU A 42 -11.39 9.02 29.79
CA GLU A 42 -10.09 9.09 29.12
C GLU A 42 -9.90 7.85 28.23
N THR A 43 -10.20 6.65 28.73
CA THR A 43 -10.11 5.41 27.93
C THR A 43 -11.01 5.43 26.70
N ILE A 44 -12.23 5.93 26.81
CA ILE A 44 -13.17 6.06 25.67
C ILE A 44 -12.64 7.07 24.65
N GLU A 45 -12.12 8.22 25.11
CA GLU A 45 -11.52 9.23 24.24
C GLU A 45 -10.28 8.70 23.52
N TYR A 46 -9.40 7.98 24.23
CA TYR A 46 -8.24 7.32 23.62
C TYR A 46 -8.65 6.29 22.57
N LYS A 47 -9.64 5.44 22.87
CA LYS A 47 -10.16 4.49 21.86
C LYS A 47 -10.68 5.21 20.63
N LYS A 48 -11.46 6.29 20.81
CA LYS A 48 -11.98 7.08 19.70
C LYS A 48 -10.85 7.71 18.88
N ALA A 49 -9.86 8.30 19.53
CA ALA A 49 -8.70 8.88 18.86
C ALA A 49 -7.91 7.84 18.07
N ILE A 50 -7.71 6.64 18.62
CA ILE A 50 -7.02 5.55 17.93
C ILE A 50 -7.82 5.09 16.71
N THR A 51 -9.13 4.88 16.84
CA THR A 51 -9.99 4.49 15.72
C THR A 51 -10.00 5.53 14.61
N ASP A 52 -10.14 6.82 14.95
CA ASP A 52 -10.08 7.92 13.98
C ASP A 52 -8.73 7.96 13.24
N ARG A 53 -7.63 7.64 13.92
CA ARG A 53 -6.29 7.59 13.31
C ARG A 53 -6.12 6.38 12.41
N LEU A 54 -6.65 5.22 12.80
CA LEU A 54 -6.68 4.01 11.98
C LEU A 54 -7.48 4.23 10.69
N ASP A 55 -8.68 4.78 10.78
CA ASP A 55 -9.54 5.07 9.62
C ASP A 55 -8.89 6.05 8.64
N LYS A 56 -8.27 7.11 9.17
CA LYS A 56 -7.45 8.04 8.37
C LYS A 56 -6.27 7.36 7.71
N ASN A 57 -5.56 6.48 8.42
CA ASN A 57 -4.44 5.74 7.86
C ASN A 57 -4.88 4.79 6.76
N ASP A 58 -6.00 4.07 6.93
CA ASP A 58 -6.56 3.19 5.90
C ASP A 58 -6.92 3.97 4.64
N THR A 59 -7.54 5.15 4.81
CA THR A 59 -7.82 6.06 3.70
C THR A 59 -6.55 6.54 2.99
N ILE A 60 -5.50 6.88 3.74
CA ILE A 60 -4.20 7.30 3.17
C ILE A 60 -3.57 6.14 2.39
N VAL A 61 -3.57 4.93 2.95
CA VAL A 61 -3.02 3.74 2.30
C VAL A 61 -3.78 3.42 1.00
N GLU A 62 -5.10 3.53 1.01
CA GLU A 62 -5.91 3.32 -0.20
C GLU A 62 -5.59 4.35 -1.28
N ASN A 63 -5.48 5.63 -0.91
CA ASN A 63 -5.14 6.71 -1.83
C ASN A 63 -3.71 6.57 -2.38
N LEU A 64 -2.76 6.14 -1.55
CA LEU A 64 -1.39 5.84 -1.99
C LEU A 64 -1.38 4.68 -2.99
N ASN A 65 -2.10 3.59 -2.70
CA ASN A 65 -2.20 2.46 -3.63
C ASN A 65 -2.81 2.89 -4.98
N LYS A 66 -3.86 3.71 -4.96
CA LYS A 66 -4.44 4.30 -6.18
C LYS A 66 -3.45 5.18 -6.94
N SER A 67 -2.72 6.04 -6.24
CA SER A 67 -1.71 6.92 -6.85
C SER A 67 -0.53 6.15 -7.45
N LEU A 68 -0.02 5.14 -6.74
CA LEU A 68 1.05 4.26 -7.21
C LEU A 68 0.63 3.46 -8.43
N ASP A 69 -0.61 2.98 -8.46
CA ASP A 69 -1.18 2.28 -9.60
C ASP A 69 -1.22 3.20 -10.83
N ILE A 70 -1.77 4.41 -10.70
CA ILE A 70 -1.82 5.41 -11.79
C ILE A 70 -0.40 5.77 -12.27
N MET A 71 0.53 6.01 -11.35
CA MET A 71 1.92 6.35 -11.67
C MET A 71 2.62 5.20 -12.40
N THR A 72 2.49 3.98 -11.89
CA THR A 72 3.06 2.76 -12.49
C THR A 72 2.53 2.55 -13.91
N LYS A 73 1.21 2.75 -14.10
CA LYS A 73 0.54 2.70 -15.40
C LYS A 73 1.09 3.75 -16.38
N GLY A 74 1.27 4.98 -15.91
CA GLY A 74 1.86 6.07 -16.70
C GLY A 74 3.31 5.79 -17.13
N VAL A 75 4.14 5.33 -16.19
CA VAL A 75 5.56 4.97 -16.46
C VAL A 75 5.65 3.80 -17.45
N LEU A 76 4.85 2.76 -17.28
CA LEU A 76 4.80 1.63 -18.22
C LEU A 76 4.40 2.08 -19.63
N SER A 77 3.39 2.96 -19.74
CA SER A 77 2.97 3.51 -21.04
C SER A 77 4.12 4.26 -21.73
N LEU A 78 4.82 5.14 -21.01
CA LEU A 78 6.00 5.84 -21.52
C LEU A 78 7.11 4.89 -21.95
N PHE A 79 7.40 3.86 -21.16
CA PHE A 79 8.37 2.82 -21.53
C PHE A 79 8.02 2.15 -22.86
N PHE A 80 6.76 1.78 -23.07
CA PHE A 80 6.33 1.17 -24.33
C PHE A 80 6.43 2.14 -25.52
N VAL A 81 6.08 3.42 -25.34
CA VAL A 81 6.24 4.43 -26.40
C VAL A 81 7.71 4.55 -26.81
N VAL A 82 8.61 4.66 -25.85
CA VAL A 82 10.06 4.73 -26.11
C VAL A 82 10.55 3.44 -26.75
N ALA A 83 10.09 2.28 -26.30
CA ALA A 83 10.46 0.98 -26.87
C ALA A 83 10.01 0.85 -28.34
N ILE A 84 8.80 1.30 -28.68
CA ILE A 84 8.30 1.29 -30.05
C ILE A 84 9.13 2.24 -30.92
N ILE A 85 9.41 3.46 -30.45
CA ILE A 85 10.23 4.43 -31.19
C ILE A 85 11.65 3.87 -31.42
N ALA A 86 12.24 3.24 -30.41
CA ALA A 86 13.55 2.59 -30.52
C ALA A 86 13.53 1.45 -31.55
N LEU A 87 12.51 0.59 -31.52
CA LEU A 87 12.35 -0.51 -32.48
C LEU A 87 12.15 -0.01 -33.91
N VAL A 88 11.31 1.01 -34.12
CA VAL A 88 11.10 1.61 -35.44
C VAL A 88 12.40 2.22 -35.93
N SER A 89 13.10 2.99 -35.09
CA SER A 89 14.40 3.60 -35.44
C SER A 89 15.49 2.57 -35.74
N LEU A 90 15.43 1.41 -35.08
CA LEU A 90 16.35 0.30 -35.30
C LEU A 90 16.08 -0.45 -36.61
N VAL A 91 14.84 -0.46 -37.10
CA VAL A 91 14.48 -1.07 -38.40
C VAL A 91 14.68 -0.10 -39.57
N THR A 92 14.25 1.16 -39.43
CA THR A 92 14.18 2.13 -40.54
C THR A 92 15.30 3.17 -40.53
N GLY A 93 16.00 3.33 -39.40
CA GLY A 93 16.99 4.38 -39.22
C GLY A 93 18.43 3.94 -39.53
N PRO A 94 19.40 4.87 -39.43
CA PRO A 94 20.82 4.60 -39.65
C PRO A 94 21.40 3.59 -38.64
N ILE A 95 20.73 3.39 -37.51
CA ILE A 95 21.04 2.35 -36.51
C ILE A 95 20.89 0.94 -37.12
N SER A 96 19.96 0.74 -38.06
CA SER A 96 19.76 -0.57 -38.71
C SER A 96 21.01 -1.01 -39.48
N ASN A 97 21.68 -0.07 -40.16
CA ASN A 97 22.93 -0.32 -40.87
C ASN A 97 24.09 -0.58 -39.91
N PHE A 98 24.12 0.10 -38.74
CA PHE A 98 25.14 -0.16 -37.72
C PHE A 98 25.02 -1.57 -37.12
N PHE A 99 23.79 -2.04 -36.87
CA PHE A 99 23.50 -3.38 -36.37
C PHE A 99 23.39 -4.46 -37.47
N GLY A 100 23.62 -4.10 -38.74
CA GLY A 100 23.58 -5.04 -39.86
C GLY A 100 22.20 -5.66 -40.13
N ILE A 101 21.11 -5.03 -39.66
CA ILE A 101 19.76 -5.58 -39.75
C ILE A 101 19.28 -5.61 -41.20
N SER A 102 19.59 -4.57 -41.98
CA SER A 102 19.29 -4.52 -43.43
C SER A 102 19.99 -5.66 -44.18
N GLN A 103 21.28 -5.84 -43.95
CA GLN A 103 22.10 -6.92 -44.52
C GLN A 103 21.61 -8.30 -44.08
N GLY A 104 21.16 -8.43 -42.82
CA GLY A 104 20.53 -9.64 -42.30
C GLY A 104 19.23 -9.98 -43.02
N TYR A 105 18.35 -8.99 -43.23
CA TYR A 105 17.10 -9.20 -43.99
C TYR A 105 17.37 -9.59 -45.44
N ASP A 106 18.31 -8.94 -46.11
CA ASP A 106 18.68 -9.28 -47.50
C ASP A 106 19.27 -10.69 -47.58
N PHE A 107 20.12 -11.07 -46.62
CA PHE A 107 20.67 -12.43 -46.53
C PHE A 107 19.59 -13.48 -46.30
N ILE A 108 18.67 -13.22 -45.37
CA ILE A 108 17.51 -14.10 -45.09
C ILE A 108 16.66 -14.27 -46.34
N ASN A 109 16.36 -13.16 -47.03
CA ASN A 109 15.50 -13.18 -48.21
C ASN A 109 16.18 -13.91 -49.38
N HIS A 110 17.49 -13.73 -49.55
CA HIS A 110 18.28 -14.46 -50.53
C HIS A 110 18.33 -15.96 -50.21
N GLU A 111 18.58 -16.36 -48.96
CA GLU A 111 18.58 -17.75 -48.52
C GLU A 111 17.21 -18.43 -48.67
N ILE A 112 16.11 -17.70 -48.42
CA ILE A 112 14.74 -18.17 -48.64
C ILE A 112 14.46 -18.39 -50.12
N ALA A 113 14.91 -17.47 -50.99
CA ALA A 113 14.71 -17.55 -52.43
C ALA A 113 15.54 -18.65 -53.10
N THR A 114 16.70 -19.00 -52.54
CA THR A 114 17.70 -19.86 -53.20
C THR A 114 17.66 -21.32 -52.74
N LYS A 115 17.06 -21.65 -51.58
CA LYS A 115 17.08 -23.01 -51.01
C LYS A 115 15.68 -23.64 -50.91
N GLU A 116 15.53 -24.85 -51.45
CA GLU A 116 14.32 -25.69 -51.28
C GLU A 116 14.40 -26.64 -50.06
N SER A 117 15.10 -26.25 -49.00
CA SER A 117 15.38 -27.10 -47.83
C SER A 117 14.58 -26.68 -46.59
N ILE A 118 14.59 -27.51 -45.54
CA ILE A 118 14.07 -27.22 -44.19
C ILE A 118 14.62 -25.87 -43.66
N TRP A 119 15.84 -25.50 -44.06
CA TRP A 119 16.46 -24.20 -43.77
C TRP A 119 15.64 -22.99 -44.25
N ARG A 120 14.87 -23.10 -45.34
CA ARG A 120 13.97 -22.04 -45.83
C ARG A 120 12.90 -21.69 -44.81
N TYR A 121 12.30 -22.71 -44.19
CA TYR A 121 11.27 -22.52 -43.16
C TYR A 121 11.86 -21.93 -41.88
N LEU A 122 13.08 -22.32 -41.52
CA LEU A 122 13.77 -21.81 -40.33
C LEU A 122 14.08 -20.30 -40.47
N TRP A 123 14.55 -19.88 -41.65
CA TRP A 123 14.73 -18.46 -41.97
C TRP A 123 13.41 -17.69 -42.12
N GLY A 124 12.36 -18.33 -42.65
CA GLY A 124 11.01 -17.77 -42.69
C GLY A 124 10.44 -17.50 -41.29
N VAL A 125 10.67 -18.39 -40.33
CA VAL A 125 10.30 -18.17 -38.92
C VAL A 125 11.06 -16.97 -38.34
N LEU A 126 12.36 -16.85 -38.63
CA LEU A 126 13.17 -15.72 -38.18
C LEU A 126 12.70 -14.39 -38.80
N TYR A 127 12.24 -14.40 -40.05
CA TYR A 127 11.67 -13.23 -40.72
C TYR A 127 10.34 -12.79 -40.08
N VAL A 128 9.52 -13.73 -39.63
CA VAL A 128 8.21 -13.45 -38.99
C VAL A 128 8.38 -13.06 -37.51
N LEU A 129 9.48 -13.48 -36.88
CA LEU A 129 9.77 -13.27 -35.46
C LEU A 129 9.61 -11.82 -34.98
N PRO A 130 10.09 -10.78 -35.70
CA PRO A 130 9.93 -9.38 -35.28
C PRO A 130 8.45 -8.98 -35.22
N TYR A 131 7.62 -9.45 -36.16
CA TYR A 131 6.18 -9.17 -36.18
C TYR A 131 5.46 -9.87 -35.03
N VAL A 132 5.89 -11.07 -34.64
CA VAL A 132 5.37 -11.77 -33.45
C VAL A 132 5.73 -10.99 -32.18
N ILE A 133 6.95 -10.48 -32.08
CA ILE A 133 7.38 -9.61 -30.96
C ILE A 133 6.55 -8.32 -30.93
N PHE A 134 6.26 -7.70 -32.09
CA PHE A 134 5.34 -6.56 -32.17
C PHE A 134 3.92 -6.92 -31.72
N GLY A 135 3.40 -8.09 -32.11
CA GLY A 135 2.11 -8.59 -31.65
C GLY A 135 2.08 -8.77 -30.13
N PHE A 136 3.14 -9.33 -29.54
CA PHE A 136 3.29 -9.47 -28.10
C PHE A 136 3.41 -8.12 -27.38
N LEU A 137 4.12 -7.15 -27.98
CA LEU A 137 4.21 -5.78 -27.46
C LEU A 137 2.84 -5.10 -27.44
N ILE A 138 2.12 -5.15 -28.57
CA ILE A 138 0.75 -4.60 -28.67
C ILE A 138 -0.17 -5.31 -27.68
N HIS A 139 -0.08 -6.64 -27.56
CA HIS A 139 -0.85 -7.39 -26.57
C HIS A 139 -0.49 -7.01 -25.13
N GLY A 140 0.79 -6.79 -24.84
CA GLY A 140 1.27 -6.30 -23.54
C GLY A 140 0.73 -4.91 -23.22
N VAL A 141 0.71 -4.01 -24.20
CA VAL A 141 0.08 -2.69 -24.10
C VAL A 141 -1.42 -2.83 -23.88
N LEU A 142 -2.14 -3.61 -24.69
CA LEU A 142 -3.58 -3.84 -24.52
C LEU A 142 -3.91 -4.48 -23.18
N LYS A 143 -3.08 -5.39 -22.68
CA LYS A 143 -3.28 -6.03 -21.37
C LYS A 143 -3.03 -5.04 -20.24
N ALA A 144 -2.00 -4.20 -20.35
CA ALA A 144 -1.77 -3.09 -19.42
C ALA A 144 -2.96 -2.12 -19.43
N PHE A 145 -3.44 -1.71 -20.61
CA PHE A 145 -4.62 -0.83 -20.78
C PHE A 145 -5.95 -1.47 -20.37
N ASN A 146 -6.15 -2.77 -20.60
CA ASN A 146 -7.37 -3.46 -20.17
C ASN A 146 -7.38 -3.68 -18.66
N ALA A 147 -6.21 -3.94 -18.04
CA ALA A 147 -6.07 -3.90 -16.58
C ALA A 147 -6.28 -2.48 -16.00
N ILE A 148 -6.13 -1.43 -16.83
CA ILE A 148 -6.47 -0.05 -16.48
C ILE A 148 -7.98 0.20 -16.56
N ARG A 149 -8.70 -0.40 -17.51
CA ARG A 149 -10.11 -0.08 -17.81
C ARG A 149 -11.15 -0.83 -16.97
N TRP A 150 -10.75 -1.90 -16.28
CA TRP A 150 -11.62 -2.77 -15.48
C TRP A 150 -11.27 -2.74 -13.98
N LYS A 151 -11.20 -1.55 -13.40
CA LYS A 151 -11.31 -1.35 -11.94
C LYS A 151 -11.96 -0.01 -11.62
#